data_AF-A0A401FPM3-F1
#
_entry.id   AF-A0A401FPM3-F1
#
_cell.length_a   1.000
_cell.length_b   1.000
_cell.length_c   1.000
_cell.angle_alpha   90.00
_cell.angle_beta   90.00
_cell.angle_gamma   90.00
#
_symmetry.space_group_name_H-M   'P 1'
#
loop_
_entity.id
_entity.type
_entity.pdbx_description
1 polymer ?
#
loop_
_entity_poly.entity_id
_entity_poly.type
_entity_poly.pdbx_seq_one_letter_code
_entity_poly.pdbx_strand_id
1 'polypeptide(L)' 'MRTGWDEDHILAVENALAAEKAGASALAMHGRTRKQMYTGHADWEILKQVANELTIPFMGNGDIKTPQDAKK' A
#
# COMPACT_ATOMS: atom_id res chain seq x y z
N MET A 1 1.74 -6.50 -1.15
CA MET A 1 1.41 -6.15 -2.56
C MET A 1 1.89 -4.75 -2.89
N ARG A 2 1.68 -4.27 -4.13
CA ARG A 2 1.99 -2.90 -4.58
C ARG A 2 0.69 -2.16 -4.93
N THR A 3 0.76 -0.84 -5.10
CA THR A 3 -0.44 0.00 -5.34
C THR A 3 -1.11 -0.23 -6.69
N GLY A 4 -0.38 -0.80 -7.65
CA GLY A 4 -0.85 -0.96 -9.03
C GLY A 4 0.24 -1.47 -9.95
N TRP A 5 -0.07 -1.59 -11.24
CA TRP A 5 0.91 -1.96 -12.26
C TRP A 5 1.78 -0.76 -12.66
N ASP A 6 1.13 0.36 -12.97
CA ASP A 6 1.71 1.66 -13.33
C ASP A 6 0.74 2.80 -12.94
N GLU A 7 1.01 4.02 -13.40
CA GLU A 7 0.24 5.23 -13.06
C GLU A 7 -1.19 5.23 -13.61
N ASP A 8 -1.46 4.49 -14.68
CA ASP A 8 -2.79 4.37 -15.28
C ASP A 8 -3.60 3.23 -14.63
N HIS A 9 -2.94 2.36 -13.86
CA HIS A 9 -3.53 1.15 -13.27
C HIS A 9 -3.31 1.10 -11.75
N ILE A 10 -3.80 2.13 -11.06
CA ILE A 10 -3.81 2.23 -9.61
C ILE A 10 -5.04 1.52 -9.06
N LEU A 11 -4.84 0.33 -8.50
CA LEU A 11 -5.90 -0.58 -8.04
C LEU A 11 -5.73 -0.95 -6.56
N ALA A 12 -5.12 -0.07 -5.76
CA ALA A 12 -4.69 -0.36 -4.40
C ALA A 12 -5.86 -0.76 -3.49
N VAL A 13 -6.91 0.06 -3.44
CA VAL A 13 -8.09 -0.16 -2.60
C VAL A 13 -8.86 -1.40 -3.05
N GLU A 14 -9.17 -1.49 -4.34
CA GLU A 14 -9.92 -2.61 -4.92
C GLU A 14 -9.23 -3.95 -4.66
N ASN A 15 -7.92 -4.04 -4.89
CA ASN A 15 -7.17 -5.26 -4.65
C ASN A 15 -7.02 -5.59 -3.16
N ALA A 16 -6.94 -4.58 -2.29
CA ALA A 16 -6.88 -4.79 -0.85
C ALA A 16 -8.19 -5.38 -0.30
N LEU A 17 -9.33 -4.81 -0.69
CA LEU A 17 -10.65 -5.31 -0.35
C LEU A 17 -10.90 -6.71 -0.92
N ALA A 18 -10.42 -6.98 -2.14
CA ALA A 18 -10.51 -8.31 -2.72
C ALA A 18 -9.70 -9.35 -1.92
N ALA A 19 -8.52 -8.99 -1.43
CA ALA A 19 -7.69 -9.87 -0.59
C ALA A 19 -8.32 -10.11 0.79
N GLU A 20 -8.88 -9.08 1.42
CA GLU A 20 -9.64 -9.23 2.68
C GLU A 20 -10.85 -10.14 2.51
N LYS A 21 -11.67 -9.91 1.47
CA LYS A 21 -12.83 -10.75 1.14
C LYS A 21 -12.44 -12.21 0.87
N ALA A 22 -11.24 -12.45 0.34
CA ALA A 22 -10.70 -13.78 0.12
C ALA A 22 -10.21 -14.48 1.41
N GLY A 23 -10.27 -13.81 2.57
CA GLY A 23 -9.93 -14.38 3.87
C GLY A 23 -8.50 -14.08 4.34
N ALA A 24 -7.85 -13.06 3.78
CA ALA A 24 -6.55 -12.62 4.30
C ALA A 24 -6.68 -12.19 5.76
N SER A 25 -5.79 -12.69 6.63
CA SER A 25 -5.78 -12.32 8.06
C SER A 25 -5.08 -10.98 8.34
N ALA A 26 -4.26 -10.50 7.39
CA ALA A 26 -3.57 -9.21 7.44
C ALA A 26 -3.06 -8.86 6.03
N LEU A 27 -2.76 -7.58 5.79
CA LEU A 27 -2.29 -7.10 4.48
C LEU A 27 -1.12 -6.12 4.61
N ALA A 28 -0.08 -6.31 3.80
CA ALA A 28 1.03 -5.37 3.69
C ALA A 28 1.10 -4.81 2.26
N MET A 29 1.29 -3.49 2.12
CA MET A 29 1.37 -2.82 0.81
C MET A 29 2.53 -1.83 0.73
N HIS A 30 3.33 -1.94 -0.33
CA HIS A 30 4.34 -0.95 -0.67
C HIS A 30 3.69 0.16 -1.50
N GLY A 31 3.86 1.43 -1.09
CA GLY A 31 3.31 2.64 -1.73
C GLY A 31 3.83 2.95 -3.13
N ARG A 32 4.37 1.98 -3.87
CA ARG A 32 4.82 2.15 -5.26
C ARG A 32 4.04 1.21 -6.18
N THR A 33 3.86 1.62 -7.42
CA THR A 33 3.41 0.75 -8.51
C THR A 33 4.51 -0.22 -8.89
N ARG A 34 4.19 -1.31 -9.59
CA ARG A 34 5.20 -2.24 -10.10
C ARG A 34 6.22 -1.53 -11.01
N LYS A 35 5.77 -0.69 -11.96
CA LYS A 35 6.62 -0.03 -12.97
C LYS A 35 7.66 0.92 -12.37
N GLN A 36 7.34 1.54 -11.23
CA GLN A 36 8.29 2.42 -10.52
C GLN A 36 9.52 1.68 -9.97
N MET A 37 9.47 0.36 -9.78
CA MET A 37 10.58 -0.39 -9.16
C MET A 37 11.02 0.25 -7.83
N TYR A 38 12.20 0.88 -7.78
CA TYR A 38 12.74 1.60 -6.63
C TYR A 38 12.94 3.11 -6.89
N THR A 39 12.44 3.62 -8.01
CA THR A 39 12.50 5.05 -8.34
C THR A 39 11.31 5.79 -7.74
N GLY A 40 11.38 7.12 -7.74
CA GLY A 40 10.34 7.98 -7.15
C GLY A 40 10.18 7.77 -5.65
N HIS A 41 9.02 8.14 -5.12
CA HIS A 41 8.67 8.04 -3.71
C HIS A 41 7.49 7.11 -3.50
N ALA A 42 7.47 6.42 -2.36
CA ALA A 42 6.28 5.71 -1.92
C ALA A 42 5.17 6.71 -1.61
N ASP A 43 4.01 6.50 -2.22
CA ASP A 43 2.79 7.26 -1.96
C ASP A 43 2.16 6.75 -0.66
N TRP A 44 2.15 7.59 0.36
CA TRP A 44 1.56 7.29 1.67
C TRP A 44 0.08 7.70 1.77
N GLU A 45 -0.39 8.59 0.90
CA GLU A 45 -1.80 8.97 0.87
C GLU A 45 -2.66 7.83 0.34
N ILE A 46 -2.18 7.11 -0.67
CA ILE A 46 -2.88 5.90 -1.14
C ILE A 46 -2.87 4.78 -0.10
N LEU A 47 -1.79 4.62 0.67
CA LEU A 47 -1.74 3.64 1.77
C LEU A 47 -2.73 4.00 2.87
N LYS A 48 -2.89 5.30 3.17
CA LYS A 48 -3.92 5.79 4.10
C LYS A 48 -5.33 5.51 3.60
N GLN A 49 -5.60 5.70 2.30
CA GLN A 49 -6.89 5.32 1.72
C GLN A 49 -7.18 3.83 1.89
N VAL A 50 -6.21 2.96 1.61
CA VAL A 50 -6.36 1.51 1.83
C VAL A 50 -6.60 1.18 3.31
N ALA A 51 -5.85 1.80 4.21
CA ALA A 51 -5.99 1.58 5.65
C ALA A 51 -7.38 1.96 6.19
N ASN A 52 -8.01 2.99 5.61
CA ASN A 52 -9.35 3.43 6.01
C ASN A 52 -10.47 2.45 5.59
N GLU A 53 -10.23 1.66 4.54
CA GLU A 53 -11.23 0.73 3.98
C GLU A 53 -11.12 -0.68 4.56
N LEU A 54 -9.93 -1.10 4.99
CA LEU A 54 -9.70 -2.44 5.53
C LEU A 54 -10.17 -2.57 6.99
N THR A 55 -10.72 -3.73 7.34
CA THR A 55 -11.04 -4.11 8.72
C THR A 55 -9.98 -5.03 9.35
N ILE A 56 -9.14 -5.66 8.52
CA ILE A 56 -7.98 -6.47 8.94
C ILE A 56 -6.72 -5.62 9.18
N PRO A 57 -5.75 -6.10 9.98
CA PRO A 57 -4.49 -5.40 10.19
C PRO A 57 -3.77 -5.06 8.88
N PHE A 58 -3.39 -3.79 8.75
CA PHE A 58 -2.71 -3.26 7.57
C PHE A 58 -1.31 -2.73 7.92
N MET A 59 -0.33 -3.04 7.07
CA MET A 59 1.06 -2.58 7.20
C MET A 59 1.48 -1.79 5.95
N GLY A 60 1.63 -0.48 6.10
CA GLY A 60 2.22 0.39 5.08
C GLY A 60 3.73 0.16 4.97
N ASN A 61 4.24 0.15 3.73
CA ASN A 61 5.66 -0.05 3.43
C ASN A 61 6.15 0.96 2.37
N GLY A 62 7.40 1.39 2.51
CA GLY A 62 8.09 2.23 1.53
C GLY A 62 8.74 3.46 2.15
N ASP A 63 10.01 3.68 1.86
CA ASP A 63 10.76 4.90 2.23
C ASP A 63 10.90 5.20 3.73
N ILE A 64 10.63 4.25 4.62
CA ILE A 64 11.01 4.32 6.04
C ILE A 64 12.51 4.05 6.16
N LYS A 65 13.32 5.08 6.46
CA LYS A 65 14.79 4.97 6.62
C LYS A 65 15.25 5.26 8.04
N THR A 66 14.45 6.00 8.79
CA THR A 66 14.73 6.42 10.16
C THR A 66 13.51 6.19 11.05
N PRO A 67 13.66 6.10 12.39
CA PRO A 67 12.52 6.03 13.31
C PRO A 67 11.55 7.20 13.21
N GLN A 68 12.03 8.38 12.78
CA GLN A 68 11.22 9.58 12.59
C GLN A 68 10.27 9.45 11.40
N ASP A 69 10.67 8.72 10.35
CA ASP A 69 9.81 8.48 9.19
C ASP A 69 8.58 7.64 9.58
N ALA A 70 8.73 6.71 10.53
CA ALA A 70 7.64 5.85 11.00
C ALA A 70 6.65 6.55 11.95
N LYS A 71 6.95 7.78 12.41
CA LYS A 71 6.07 8.56 13.29
C LYS A 71 5.13 9.50 12.52
N LYS A 72 5.40 9.75 11.24
CA LYS A 72 4.62 10.63 10.38
C LYS A 72 3.35 9.92 9.91
#